data_AF-A0A927BA32-F1
#
_entry.id   AF-A0A927BA32-F1
#
_cell.length_a   1.000
_cell.length_b   1.000
_cell.length_c   1.000
_cell.angle_alpha   90.00
_cell.angle_beta   90.00
_cell.angle_gamma   90.00
#
_symmetry.space_group_name_H-M   'P 1'
#
loop_
_entity.id
_entity.type
_entity.pdbx_description
1 polymer ?
#
loop_
_entity_poly.entity_id
_entity_poly.type
_entity_poly.pdbx_seq_one_letter_code
_entity_poly.pdbx_strand_id
1 'polypeptide(L)'
;MRPVYAVLPLALGLCHTVQAQQPFERFGLKIKVATLSGGRYPEFFANDSLRRIGSVVYNTRLRRIAYLLPGDSLVGRVRPEVTSRWFSPDPLAEKYLFLSPYVYVDNNPIRYKDPDGREIVGTDGKPVTYSRDAESGKISFSANASKATLRIGNALLNAGGIGTEQLDKLISSDVKVTLKVSQEDKMGTNGKPQRGGTVLTKISEGKDGKFKAEAATITIYEKSVNKTADAAGYHREGVFAGTSGHEIEHATNQENVNMQQQNSKNGAKNDIESGPNMIRDAIINQFEDKKAAQH
;
A
#
# COMPACT_ATOMS: atom_id res chain seq x y z
N MET A 1 17.61 6.02 -78.63
CA MET A 1 16.87 7.24 -79.03
C MET A 1 15.44 6.81 -79.35
N ARG A 2 14.35 7.22 -78.69
CA ARG A 2 13.95 8.48 -78.02
C ARG A 2 13.24 8.17 -76.68
N PRO A 3 13.30 9.03 -75.64
CA PRO A 3 12.47 8.87 -74.44
C PRO A 3 11.15 9.65 -74.58
N VAL A 4 10.04 9.07 -74.13
CA VAL A 4 8.75 9.74 -73.96
C VAL A 4 8.36 9.60 -72.49
N TYR A 5 8.21 10.73 -71.81
CA TYR A 5 7.71 10.84 -70.44
C TYR A 5 6.20 10.55 -70.43
N ALA A 6 5.76 9.63 -69.58
CA ALA A 6 4.35 9.41 -69.27
C ALA A 6 4.10 9.69 -67.78
N VAL A 7 3.37 10.78 -67.54
CA VAL A 7 2.78 11.15 -66.26
C VAL A 7 1.64 10.16 -65.95
N LEU A 8 1.63 9.54 -64.77
CA LEU A 8 0.53 8.71 -64.29
C LEU A 8 -0.07 9.31 -63.01
N PRO A 9 -1.39 9.56 -62.95
CA PRO A 9 -2.01 10.28 -61.84
C PRO A 9 -2.37 9.37 -60.65
N LEU A 10 -2.31 10.02 -59.49
CA LEU A 10 -2.87 9.73 -58.17
C LEU A 10 -4.06 8.74 -58.12
N ALA A 11 -3.88 7.63 -57.42
CA ALA A 11 -4.98 6.75 -56.98
C ALA A 11 -5.62 7.31 -55.69
N LEU A 12 -6.77 7.98 -55.84
CA LEU A 12 -7.64 8.37 -54.71
C LEU A 12 -8.46 7.15 -54.25
N GLY A 13 -8.51 6.97 -52.93
CA GLY A 13 -9.04 5.78 -52.26
C GLY A 13 -10.53 5.50 -52.49
N LEU A 14 -10.83 4.21 -52.69
CA LEU A 14 -12.17 3.65 -52.57
C LEU A 14 -12.59 3.69 -51.09
N CYS A 15 -13.36 4.72 -50.74
CA CYS A 15 -14.03 4.81 -49.45
C CYS A 15 -15.25 3.87 -49.49
N HIS A 16 -15.15 2.68 -48.89
CA HIS A 16 -16.31 1.83 -48.69
C HIS A 16 -17.27 2.51 -47.71
N THR A 17 -18.39 3.02 -48.20
CA THR A 17 -19.48 3.50 -47.35
C THR A 17 -20.13 2.31 -46.67
N VAL A 18 -19.89 2.15 -45.37
CA VAL A 18 -20.61 1.19 -44.52
C VAL A 18 -22.06 1.68 -44.41
N GLN A 19 -23.00 0.86 -44.89
CA GLN A 19 -24.44 1.18 -44.85
C GLN A 19 -25.08 0.48 -43.64
N ALA A 20 -25.98 1.18 -42.94
CA ALA A 20 -26.61 0.71 -41.71
C ALA A 20 -27.29 -0.67 -41.86
N GLN A 21 -27.01 -1.59 -40.94
CA GLN A 21 -27.54 -2.96 -40.94
C GLN A 21 -29.05 -2.95 -40.58
N GLN A 22 -29.91 -3.60 -41.39
CA GLN A 22 -31.37 -3.61 -41.26
C GLN A 22 -31.88 -4.95 -40.66
N PRO A 23 -32.09 -5.05 -39.34
CA PRO A 23 -32.38 -6.33 -38.67
C PRO A 23 -33.74 -6.92 -39.04
N PHE A 24 -34.63 -6.09 -39.59
CA PHE A 24 -36.02 -6.40 -39.92
C PHE A 24 -36.21 -6.81 -41.39
N GLU A 25 -35.14 -6.78 -42.19
CA GLU A 25 -35.17 -7.19 -43.59
C GLU A 25 -35.58 -8.65 -43.75
N ARG A 26 -35.18 -9.53 -42.82
CA ARG A 26 -35.60 -10.94 -42.76
C ARG A 26 -37.12 -11.14 -42.58
N PHE A 27 -37.82 -10.12 -42.12
CA PHE A 27 -39.27 -10.13 -41.94
C PHE A 27 -40.00 -9.36 -43.05
N GLY A 28 -39.28 -8.91 -44.09
CA GLY A 28 -39.85 -8.16 -45.21
C GLY A 28 -40.28 -6.72 -44.87
N LEU A 29 -39.92 -6.21 -43.69
CA LEU A 29 -40.34 -4.89 -43.21
C LEU A 29 -39.24 -3.86 -43.45
N LYS A 30 -39.53 -2.86 -44.30
CA LYS A 30 -38.66 -1.69 -44.52
C LYS A 30 -39.00 -0.58 -43.52
N ILE A 31 -38.37 -0.62 -42.36
CA ILE A 31 -38.52 0.41 -41.33
C ILE A 31 -37.23 1.21 -41.17
N LYS A 32 -37.36 2.51 -40.90
CA LYS A 32 -36.20 3.38 -40.65
C LYS A 32 -35.64 3.07 -39.26
N VAL A 33 -34.56 2.28 -39.22
CA VAL A 33 -33.90 1.91 -37.96
C VAL A 33 -33.04 3.07 -37.47
N ALA A 34 -33.35 3.58 -36.28
CA ALA A 34 -32.47 4.52 -35.60
C ALA A 34 -31.18 3.78 -35.20
N THR A 35 -30.04 4.30 -35.64
CA THR A 35 -28.71 3.78 -35.30
C THR A 35 -27.97 4.84 -34.50
N LEU A 36 -27.24 4.43 -33.47
CA LEU A 36 -26.50 5.33 -32.58
C LEU A 36 -25.40 6.08 -33.35
N SER A 37 -24.81 5.42 -34.34
CA SER A 37 -23.72 5.95 -35.17
C SER A 37 -24.17 6.47 -36.53
N GLY A 38 -25.48 6.50 -36.82
CA GLY A 38 -25.99 6.86 -38.14
C GLY A 38 -25.56 5.89 -39.24
N GLY A 39 -25.25 4.63 -38.89
CA GLY A 39 -24.80 3.59 -39.81
C GLY A 39 -23.29 3.50 -40.01
N ARG A 40 -22.50 4.30 -39.29
CA ARG A 40 -21.03 4.28 -39.40
C ARG A 40 -20.40 2.99 -38.86
N TYR A 41 -21.05 2.32 -37.90
CA TYR A 41 -20.57 1.09 -37.30
C TYR A 41 -21.64 -0.03 -37.33
N PRO A 42 -21.24 -1.32 -37.37
CA PRO A 42 -22.16 -2.43 -37.20
C PRO A 42 -22.68 -2.47 -35.76
N GLU A 43 -23.98 -2.23 -35.58
CA GLU A 43 -24.62 -2.13 -34.26
C GLU A 43 -25.42 -3.38 -33.87
N PHE A 44 -25.60 -4.34 -34.79
CA PHE A 44 -26.37 -5.56 -34.57
C PHE A 44 -25.50 -6.81 -34.70
N PHE A 45 -25.25 -7.49 -33.58
CA PHE A 45 -24.45 -8.72 -33.51
C PHE A 45 -25.35 -9.97 -33.43
N ALA A 46 -26.02 -10.29 -34.53
CA ALA A 46 -27.09 -11.30 -34.54
C ALA A 46 -26.63 -12.77 -34.59
N ASN A 47 -25.33 -13.07 -34.75
CA ASN A 47 -24.86 -14.44 -34.88
C ASN A 47 -23.50 -14.65 -34.24
N ASP A 48 -23.51 -14.95 -32.94
CA ASP A 48 -22.55 -15.94 -32.48
C ASP A 48 -23.29 -17.02 -31.70
N SER A 49 -23.51 -18.15 -32.37
CA SER A 49 -24.15 -19.32 -31.75
C SER A 49 -23.24 -19.95 -30.71
N LEU A 50 -21.94 -19.68 -30.75
CA LEU A 50 -20.98 -20.10 -29.75
C LEU A 50 -20.67 -18.91 -28.83
N ARG A 51 -20.92 -19.07 -27.54
CA ARG A 51 -20.55 -18.09 -26.52
C ARG A 51 -19.49 -18.72 -25.62
N ARG A 52 -18.38 -18.01 -25.45
CA ARG A 52 -17.33 -18.40 -24.52
C ARG A 52 -17.68 -17.92 -23.11
N ILE A 53 -17.67 -18.85 -22.16
CA ILE A 53 -17.81 -18.59 -20.73
C ILE A 53 -16.59 -19.25 -20.05
N GLY A 54 -15.58 -18.45 -19.73
CA GLY A 54 -14.31 -18.97 -19.18
C GLY A 54 -13.57 -19.88 -20.17
N SER A 55 -13.35 -21.13 -19.77
CA SER A 55 -12.78 -22.23 -20.58
C SER A 55 -13.84 -23.04 -21.33
N VAL A 56 -15.13 -22.73 -21.18
CA VAL A 56 -16.23 -23.47 -21.81
C VAL A 56 -16.75 -22.69 -23.01
N VAL A 57 -16.83 -23.33 -24.17
CA VAL A 57 -17.56 -22.78 -25.33
C VAL A 57 -18.95 -23.42 -25.37
N TYR A 58 -19.98 -22.60 -25.18
CA TYR A 58 -21.37 -23.02 -25.09
C TYR A 58 -22.15 -22.66 -26.35
N ASN A 59 -22.86 -23.61 -26.94
CA ASN A 59 -23.76 -23.34 -28.06
C ASN A 59 -25.12 -22.87 -27.54
N THR A 60 -25.44 -21.59 -27.72
CA THR A 60 -26.66 -20.96 -27.21
C THR A 60 -27.93 -21.42 -27.94
N ARG A 61 -27.82 -21.95 -29.16
CA ARG A 61 -28.96 -22.49 -29.92
C ARG A 61 -29.26 -23.95 -29.58
N LEU A 62 -28.22 -24.78 -29.51
CA LEU A 62 -28.33 -26.21 -29.22
C LEU A 62 -28.34 -26.52 -27.72
N ARG A 63 -28.19 -25.50 -26.87
CA ARG A 63 -28.15 -25.57 -25.40
C ARG A 63 -27.17 -26.61 -24.83
N ARG A 64 -26.03 -26.79 -25.49
CA ARG A 64 -25.01 -27.77 -25.11
C ARG A 64 -23.61 -27.16 -25.12
N ILE A 65 -22.71 -27.76 -24.34
CA ILE A 65 -21.28 -27.48 -24.42
C ILE A 65 -20.79 -27.95 -25.79
N ALA A 66 -20.16 -27.05 -26.55
CA ALA A 66 -19.58 -27.37 -27.84
C ALA A 66 -18.20 -28.02 -27.66
N TYR A 67 -17.33 -27.39 -26.87
CA TYR A 67 -16.02 -27.93 -26.49
C TYR A 67 -15.45 -27.18 -25.28
N LEU A 68 -14.52 -27.83 -24.58
CA LEU A 68 -13.71 -27.25 -23.51
C LEU A 68 -12.38 -26.80 -24.10
N LEU A 69 -11.97 -25.57 -23.78
CA LEU A 69 -10.65 -25.05 -24.11
C LEU A 69 -9.63 -25.61 -23.10
N PRO A 70 -8.41 -25.98 -23.53
CA PRO A 70 -7.36 -26.43 -22.61
C PRO A 70 -7.05 -25.33 -21.58
N GLY A 71 -6.86 -25.75 -20.33
CA GLY A 71 -6.86 -24.90 -19.13
C GLY A 71 -5.88 -23.72 -19.12
N ASP A 72 -4.84 -23.71 -19.95
CA ASP A 72 -3.74 -22.74 -19.85
C ASP A 72 -3.39 -22.03 -21.16
N SER A 73 -4.26 -22.07 -22.18
CA SER A 73 -4.04 -21.23 -23.36
C SER A 73 -4.60 -19.84 -23.12
N LEU A 74 -3.70 -18.91 -22.78
CA LEU A 74 -3.88 -17.44 -22.72
C LEU A 74 -4.22 -16.82 -24.09
N VAL A 75 -5.00 -17.50 -24.92
CA VAL A 75 -5.45 -16.99 -26.21
C VAL A 75 -6.72 -16.16 -25.96
N GLY A 76 -6.55 -14.84 -25.98
CA GLY A 76 -7.64 -13.87 -26.09
C GLY A 76 -8.11 -13.19 -24.80
N ARG A 77 -7.46 -13.38 -23.65
CA ARG A 77 -7.58 -12.39 -22.56
C ARG A 77 -6.41 -11.43 -22.65
N VAL A 78 -6.71 -10.17 -22.90
CA VAL A 78 -5.76 -9.07 -22.77
C VAL A 78 -5.19 -9.15 -21.36
N ARG A 79 -3.89 -9.42 -21.22
CA ARG A 79 -3.24 -9.52 -19.90
C ARG A 79 -3.52 -8.24 -19.09
N PRO A 80 -3.61 -8.28 -17.75
CA PRO A 80 -3.86 -7.08 -16.96
C PRO A 80 -2.77 -6.03 -17.19
N GLU A 81 -1.56 -6.46 -17.53
CA GLU A 81 -0.49 -5.58 -18.03
C GLU A 81 -0.91 -4.72 -19.25
N VAL A 82 -1.80 -5.22 -20.11
CA VAL A 82 -2.27 -4.56 -21.34
C VAL A 82 -3.57 -3.77 -21.12
N THR A 83 -4.44 -4.17 -20.17
CA THR A 83 -5.63 -3.37 -19.80
C THR A 83 -5.38 -2.33 -18.72
N SER A 84 -4.25 -2.42 -18.01
CA SER A 84 -3.88 -1.57 -16.86
C SER A 84 -4.98 -1.48 -15.80
N ARG A 85 -5.75 -2.56 -15.62
CA ARG A 85 -6.88 -2.66 -14.68
C ARG A 85 -6.95 -4.05 -14.06
N TRP A 86 -7.50 -4.13 -12.85
CA TRP A 86 -7.76 -5.40 -12.18
C TRP A 86 -8.97 -6.12 -12.81
N PHE A 87 -8.98 -7.46 -12.81
CA PHE A 87 -10.11 -8.25 -13.35
C PHE A 87 -11.23 -8.49 -12.33
N SER A 88 -10.92 -8.35 -11.04
CA SER A 88 -11.83 -8.47 -9.92
C SER A 88 -11.84 -7.15 -9.14
N PRO A 89 -12.95 -6.80 -8.47
CA PRO A 89 -12.98 -5.66 -7.56
C PRO A 89 -11.88 -5.76 -6.52
N ASP A 90 -11.20 -4.65 -6.24
CA ASP A 90 -10.28 -4.51 -5.12
C ASP A 90 -11.03 -4.88 -3.81
N PRO A 91 -10.52 -5.85 -3.01
CA PRO A 91 -11.07 -6.18 -1.70
C PRO A 91 -11.15 -5.00 -0.72
N LEU A 92 -10.43 -3.90 -0.99
CA LEU A 92 -10.42 -2.65 -0.24
C LEU A 92 -11.13 -1.50 -0.95
N ALA A 93 -11.95 -1.77 -1.97
CA ALA A 93 -12.69 -0.75 -2.71
C ALA A 93 -13.50 0.22 -1.81
N GLU A 94 -14.02 -0.26 -0.69
CA GLU A 94 -14.76 0.56 0.30
C GLU A 94 -13.87 1.62 0.97
N LYS A 95 -12.55 1.45 0.98
CA LYS A 95 -11.58 2.44 1.50
C LYS A 95 -11.30 3.56 0.49
N TYR A 96 -11.68 3.38 -0.78
CA TYR A 96 -11.40 4.28 -1.89
C TYR A 96 -12.65 4.53 -2.74
N LEU A 97 -13.73 5.00 -2.09
CA LEU A 97 -15.05 5.21 -2.71
C LEU A 97 -15.04 6.11 -3.97
N PHE A 98 -14.04 6.99 -4.07
CA PHE A 98 -13.84 7.90 -5.20
C PHE A 98 -13.03 7.27 -6.36
N LEU A 99 -12.46 6.08 -6.16
CA LEU A 99 -11.76 5.32 -7.19
C LEU A 99 -12.63 4.16 -7.66
N SER A 100 -12.53 3.83 -8.95
CA SER A 100 -13.15 2.62 -9.45
C SER A 100 -12.51 1.41 -8.75
N PRO A 101 -13.29 0.39 -8.33
CA PRO A 101 -12.76 -0.82 -7.69
C PRO A 101 -11.83 -1.64 -8.60
N TYR A 102 -11.63 -1.23 -9.85
CA TYR A 102 -10.77 -1.89 -10.83
C TYR A 102 -9.58 -1.03 -11.28
N VAL A 103 -9.44 0.19 -10.75
CA VAL A 103 -8.37 1.12 -11.13
C VAL A 103 -7.03 0.66 -10.55
N TYR A 104 -6.04 0.51 -11.43
CA TYR A 104 -4.67 0.27 -11.02
C TYR A 104 -4.04 1.59 -10.59
N VAL A 105 -3.63 1.68 -9.33
CA VAL A 105 -2.82 2.77 -8.74
C VAL A 105 -3.27 4.20 -9.07
N ASP A 106 -4.58 4.47 -8.93
CA ASP A 106 -5.18 5.78 -9.21
C ASP A 106 -4.87 6.31 -10.63
N ASN A 107 -4.76 5.40 -11.60
CA ASN A 107 -4.35 5.69 -12.98
C ASN A 107 -2.99 6.41 -13.10
N ASN A 108 -2.12 6.33 -12.09
CA ASN A 108 -0.80 6.94 -12.11
C ASN A 108 0.33 5.91 -11.84
N PRO A 109 0.54 4.96 -12.76
CA PRO A 109 1.54 3.89 -12.62
C PRO A 109 3.00 4.35 -12.77
N ILE A 110 3.22 5.62 -13.13
CA ILE A 110 4.54 6.25 -13.15
C ILE A 110 5.00 6.58 -11.72
N ARG A 111 4.05 6.96 -10.85
CA ARG A 111 4.33 7.40 -9.48
C ARG A 111 4.05 6.33 -8.44
N TYR A 112 3.15 5.39 -8.73
CA TYR A 112 2.63 4.43 -7.77
C TYR A 112 2.72 3.01 -8.33
N LYS A 113 3.02 2.05 -7.46
CA LYS A 113 3.07 0.62 -7.80
C LYS A 113 2.44 -0.15 -6.65
N ASP A 114 1.56 -1.10 -6.98
CA ASP A 114 0.81 -1.89 -6.01
C ASP A 114 1.15 -3.38 -6.18
N PRO A 115 2.16 -3.90 -5.46
CA PRO A 115 2.69 -5.25 -5.69
C PRO A 115 1.83 -6.37 -5.09
N ASP A 116 1.08 -6.10 -4.02
CA ASP A 116 0.26 -7.09 -3.30
C ASP A 116 -0.96 -6.49 -2.54
N GLY A 117 -1.20 -5.17 -2.64
CA GLY A 117 -2.25 -4.45 -1.94
C GLY A 117 -1.97 -4.09 -0.48
N ARG A 118 -0.82 -4.44 0.13
CA ARG A 118 -0.76 -4.57 1.59
C ARG A 118 0.50 -4.17 2.38
N GLU A 119 1.59 -3.60 1.88
CA GLU A 119 2.82 -3.52 2.73
C GLU A 119 3.42 -2.15 3.14
N ILE A 120 4.33 -2.23 4.15
CA ILE A 120 5.12 -1.15 4.79
C ILE A 120 6.21 -0.66 3.83
N VAL A 121 6.12 0.60 3.41
CA VAL A 121 7.02 1.18 2.40
C VAL A 121 8.29 1.79 3.00
N GLY A 122 9.43 1.43 2.41
CA GLY A 122 10.69 2.16 2.56
C GLY A 122 10.63 3.52 1.85
N THR A 123 11.65 4.35 2.05
CA THR A 123 11.77 5.69 1.42
C THR A 123 11.88 5.63 -0.12
N ASP A 124 12.08 4.44 -0.67
CA ASP A 124 12.14 4.10 -2.10
C ASP A 124 10.83 3.47 -2.63
N GLY A 125 9.79 3.37 -1.80
CA GLY A 125 8.49 2.80 -2.18
C GLY A 125 8.46 1.27 -2.27
N LYS A 126 9.50 0.56 -1.79
CA LYS A 126 9.54 -0.91 -1.73
C LYS A 126 9.21 -1.43 -0.32
N PRO A 127 8.62 -2.63 -0.19
CA PRO A 127 8.29 -3.20 1.11
C PRO A 127 9.53 -3.60 1.92
N VAL A 128 9.73 -3.04 3.12
CA VAL A 128 10.84 -3.45 4.01
C VAL A 128 10.43 -4.71 4.76
N THR A 129 10.85 -5.88 4.27
CA THR A 129 10.72 -7.15 4.99
C THR A 129 11.90 -7.35 5.93
N TYR A 130 11.80 -8.29 6.85
CA TYR A 130 12.89 -8.71 7.72
C TYR A 130 12.71 -10.20 8.03
N SER A 131 13.81 -10.87 8.37
CA SER A 131 13.82 -12.26 8.78
C SER A 131 14.33 -12.35 10.21
N ARG A 132 13.69 -13.19 11.02
CA ARG A 132 14.22 -13.62 12.30
C ARG A 132 14.88 -14.96 12.07
N ASP A 133 16.17 -15.04 12.39
CA ASP A 133 16.86 -16.31 12.47
C ASP A 133 16.25 -17.14 13.62
N ALA A 134 15.78 -18.35 13.31
CA ALA A 134 15.03 -19.18 14.25
C ALA A 134 15.88 -19.71 15.41
N GLU A 135 17.20 -19.76 15.26
CA GLU A 135 18.14 -20.33 16.24
C GLU A 135 18.79 -19.25 17.11
N SER A 136 19.17 -18.12 16.52
CA SER A 136 19.84 -17.02 17.22
C SER A 136 18.89 -15.89 17.65
N GLY A 137 17.65 -15.88 17.16
CA GLY A 137 16.70 -14.77 17.36
C GLY A 137 17.11 -13.48 16.65
N LYS A 138 18.20 -13.50 15.87
CA LYS A 138 18.77 -12.34 15.21
C LYS A 138 17.84 -11.83 14.10
N ILE A 139 17.53 -10.54 14.15
CA ILE A 139 16.73 -9.87 13.13
C ILE A 139 17.64 -9.34 12.01
N SER A 140 17.35 -9.74 10.77
CA SER A 140 18.00 -9.25 9.55
C SER A 140 16.99 -8.52 8.69
N PHE A 141 17.22 -7.24 8.42
CA PHE A 141 16.35 -6.44 7.56
C PHE A 141 16.66 -6.69 6.08
N SER A 142 15.63 -6.61 5.24
CA SER A 142 15.76 -6.63 3.78
C SER A 142 16.66 -5.51 3.28
N ALA A 143 17.29 -5.72 2.12
CA ALA A 143 18.27 -4.79 1.57
C ALA A 143 17.73 -3.38 1.28
N ASN A 144 16.40 -3.21 1.21
CA ASN A 144 15.72 -1.94 1.03
C ASN A 144 15.29 -1.27 2.35
N ALA A 145 15.69 -1.82 3.50
CA ALA A 145 15.47 -1.18 4.79
C ALA A 145 16.10 0.21 4.82
N SER A 146 15.31 1.21 5.23
CA SER A 146 15.81 2.57 5.33
C SER A 146 16.92 2.66 6.38
N LYS A 147 17.83 3.63 6.24
CA LYS A 147 18.85 3.92 7.26
C LYS A 147 18.22 4.15 8.64
N ALA A 148 17.02 4.76 8.68
CA ALA A 148 16.25 4.98 9.91
C ALA A 148 15.79 3.65 10.53
N THR A 149 15.27 2.73 9.71
CA THR A 149 14.85 1.39 10.15
C THR A 149 16.01 0.61 10.75
N LEU A 150 17.16 0.60 10.06
CA LEU A 150 18.37 -0.06 10.57
C LEU A 150 18.86 0.59 11.86
N ARG A 151 18.88 1.92 11.94
CA ARG A 151 19.31 2.67 13.13
C ARG A 151 18.45 2.34 14.36
N ILE A 152 17.14 2.36 14.21
CA ILE A 152 16.18 2.09 15.29
C ILE A 152 16.21 0.60 15.68
N GLY A 153 16.14 -0.30 14.69
CA GLY A 153 16.18 -1.74 14.92
C GLY A 153 17.45 -2.17 15.65
N ASN A 154 18.62 -1.71 15.19
CA ASN A 154 19.89 -2.03 15.85
C ASN A 154 19.97 -1.46 17.27
N ALA A 155 19.44 -0.25 17.52
CA ALA A 155 19.43 0.32 18.87
C ALA A 155 18.62 -0.53 19.85
N LEU A 156 17.42 -0.97 19.43
CA LEU A 156 16.53 -1.81 20.24
C LEU A 156 17.12 -3.22 20.49
N LEU A 157 17.75 -3.81 19.48
CA LEU A 157 18.47 -5.08 19.63
C LEU A 157 19.68 -4.95 20.57
N ASN A 158 20.43 -3.85 20.45
CA ASN A 158 21.60 -3.60 21.30
C ASN A 158 21.21 -3.43 22.77
N ALA A 159 20.05 -2.81 23.04
CA ALA A 159 19.48 -2.75 24.39
C ALA A 159 19.15 -4.14 24.94
N GLY A 160 18.62 -5.04 24.11
CA GLY A 160 18.23 -6.38 24.53
C GLY A 160 16.98 -6.38 25.42
N GLY A 161 16.52 -7.56 25.86
CA GLY A 161 15.33 -7.73 26.72
C GLY A 161 14.15 -6.89 26.26
N ILE A 162 13.73 -5.92 27.07
CA ILE A 162 12.58 -5.04 26.80
C ILE A 162 12.74 -4.29 25.47
N GLY A 163 13.95 -3.88 25.10
CA GLY A 163 14.20 -3.24 23.81
C GLY A 163 13.92 -4.17 22.64
N THR A 164 14.31 -5.44 22.76
CA THR A 164 14.01 -6.47 21.74
C THR A 164 12.51 -6.80 21.71
N GLU A 165 11.85 -6.88 22.86
CA GLU A 165 10.39 -7.08 22.93
C GLU A 165 9.61 -5.95 22.26
N GLN A 166 10.06 -4.69 22.38
CA GLN A 166 9.45 -3.57 21.67
C GLN A 166 9.65 -3.64 20.17
N LEU A 167 10.82 -4.11 19.72
CA LEU A 167 11.04 -4.38 18.30
C LEU A 167 10.10 -5.51 17.84
N ASP A 168 9.97 -6.59 18.60
CA ASP A 168 9.07 -7.70 18.30
C ASP A 168 7.61 -7.25 18.18
N LYS A 169 7.17 -6.41 19.13
CA LYS A 169 5.86 -5.79 19.12
C LYS A 169 5.64 -4.90 17.90
N LEU A 170 6.61 -4.03 17.58
CA LEU A 170 6.53 -3.16 16.42
C LEU A 170 6.30 -3.98 15.15
N ILE A 171 7.00 -5.11 15.03
CA ILE A 171 7.00 -5.83 13.77
C ILE A 171 5.90 -6.89 13.67
N SER A 172 5.44 -7.45 14.79
CA SER A 172 4.24 -8.31 14.82
C SER A 172 2.93 -7.52 14.74
N SER A 173 2.98 -6.19 14.81
CA SER A 173 1.80 -5.33 14.76
C SER A 173 1.16 -5.28 13.38
N ASP A 174 -0.18 -5.29 13.34
CA ASP A 174 -0.95 -5.00 12.12
C ASP A 174 -0.80 -3.54 11.63
N VAL A 175 -0.25 -2.65 12.47
CA VAL A 175 -0.14 -1.21 12.18
C VAL A 175 0.98 -0.99 11.18
N LYS A 176 0.69 -0.31 10.06
CA LYS A 176 1.72 0.05 9.08
C LYS A 176 2.56 1.22 9.59
N VAL A 177 3.71 0.93 10.19
CA VAL A 177 4.58 1.96 10.78
C VAL A 177 5.71 2.39 9.84
N THR A 178 5.78 3.69 9.57
CA THR A 178 6.91 4.33 8.87
C THR A 178 7.90 4.88 9.90
N LEU A 179 9.18 4.50 9.81
CA LEU A 179 10.23 4.94 10.72
C LEU A 179 11.09 6.06 10.10
N LYS A 180 11.33 7.11 10.87
CA LYS A 180 12.20 8.24 10.50
C LYS A 180 13.17 8.58 11.61
N VAL A 181 14.39 8.95 11.23
CA VAL A 181 15.38 9.55 12.13
C VAL A 181 15.74 10.91 11.57
N SER A 182 15.58 11.94 12.39
CA SER A 182 15.92 13.32 12.08
C SER A 182 17.13 13.75 12.91
N GLN A 183 18.02 14.54 12.30
CA GLN A 183 19.16 15.16 12.99
C GLN A 183 18.81 16.53 13.58
N GLU A 184 17.53 16.89 13.58
CA GLU A 184 17.04 18.13 14.16
C GLU A 184 17.14 18.14 15.68
N ASP A 185 17.42 19.34 16.18
CA ASP A 185 17.40 19.70 17.59
C ASP A 185 16.04 20.30 17.91
N LYS A 186 15.06 19.43 18.11
CA LYS A 186 13.67 19.84 18.31
C LYS A 186 13.41 20.15 19.77
N MET A 187 12.91 21.35 20.05
CA MET A 187 12.35 21.70 21.37
C MET A 187 10.84 21.47 21.37
N GLY A 188 10.36 20.84 22.45
CA GLY A 188 8.95 20.74 22.74
C GLY A 188 8.38 22.05 23.29
N THR A 189 7.05 22.12 23.35
CA THR A 189 6.30 23.28 23.87
C THR A 189 6.65 23.64 25.32
N ASN A 190 7.18 22.68 26.07
CA ASN A 190 7.50 22.81 27.49
C ASN A 190 8.94 23.32 27.71
N GLY A 191 9.62 23.78 26.65
CA GLY A 191 11.01 24.23 26.70
C GLY A 191 12.04 23.10 26.86
N LYS A 192 11.61 21.84 26.87
CA LYS A 192 12.48 20.65 26.95
C LYS A 192 12.71 20.05 25.56
N PRO A 193 13.85 19.39 25.31
CA PRO A 193 14.09 18.70 24.04
C PRO A 193 13.02 17.64 23.77
N GLN A 194 12.41 17.70 22.58
CA GLN A 194 11.53 16.66 22.09
C GLN A 194 12.39 15.57 21.44
N ARG A 195 12.39 14.38 22.05
CA ARG A 195 13.24 13.25 21.64
C ARG A 195 12.62 12.41 20.52
N GLY A 196 11.30 12.31 20.49
CA GLY A 196 10.55 11.54 19.51
C GLY A 196 9.16 12.12 19.27
N GLY A 197 8.47 11.57 18.29
CA GLY A 197 7.05 11.82 18.11
C GLY A 197 6.42 10.81 17.16
N THR A 198 5.20 10.43 17.50
CA THR A 198 4.37 9.50 16.73
C THR A 198 3.15 10.21 16.17
N VAL A 199 2.92 10.03 14.87
CA VAL A 199 1.73 10.53 14.18
C VAL A 199 0.96 9.36 13.62
N LEU A 200 -0.25 9.14 14.12
CA LEU A 200 -1.18 8.17 13.54
C LEU A 200 -1.70 8.72 12.21
N THR A 201 -1.24 8.15 11.10
CA THR A 201 -1.58 8.63 9.75
C THR A 201 -2.88 8.04 9.24
N LYS A 202 -3.33 6.91 9.82
CA LYS A 202 -4.63 6.32 9.51
C LYS A 202 -5.21 5.58 10.70
N ILE A 203 -6.48 5.84 10.97
CA ILE A 203 -7.20 5.31 12.13
C ILE A 203 -8.57 4.85 11.68
N SER A 204 -9.00 3.69 12.17
CA SER A 204 -10.35 3.17 12.00
C SER A 204 -11.08 3.18 13.34
N GLU A 205 -12.37 3.46 13.31
CA GLU A 205 -13.26 3.35 14.47
C GLU A 205 -14.09 2.07 14.34
N GLY A 206 -14.00 1.21 15.35
CA GLY A 206 -14.79 -0.01 15.46
C GLY A 206 -16.24 0.29 15.84
N LYS A 207 -17.13 -0.68 15.59
CA LYS A 207 -18.55 -0.59 15.98
C LYS A 207 -18.76 -0.48 17.50
N ASP A 208 -17.73 -0.82 18.27
CA ASP A 208 -17.66 -0.71 19.72
C ASP A 208 -17.19 0.68 20.21
N GLY A 209 -16.97 1.63 19.30
CA GLY A 209 -16.46 2.97 19.61
C GLY A 209 -14.98 3.00 19.98
N LYS A 210 -14.25 1.89 19.75
CA LYS A 210 -12.79 1.84 19.96
C LYS A 210 -12.04 2.23 18.69
N PHE A 211 -10.94 2.96 18.84
CA PHE A 211 -10.10 3.39 17.73
C PHE A 211 -8.90 2.48 17.55
N LYS A 212 -8.69 1.93 16.35
CA LYS A 212 -7.50 1.14 15.97
C LYS A 212 -6.65 1.93 14.97
N ALA A 213 -5.35 1.96 15.19
CA ALA A 213 -4.41 2.51 14.22
C ALA A 213 -4.27 1.52 13.05
N GLU A 214 -4.37 2.02 11.81
CA GLU A 214 -4.03 1.25 10.60
C GLU A 214 -2.63 1.61 10.08
N ALA A 215 -2.19 2.86 10.31
CA ALA A 215 -0.87 3.32 9.92
C ALA A 215 -0.38 4.44 10.84
N ALA A 216 0.93 4.49 11.06
CA ALA A 216 1.59 5.50 11.88
C ALA A 216 2.95 5.89 11.29
N THR A 217 3.43 7.08 11.62
CA THR A 217 4.81 7.51 11.38
C THR A 217 5.48 7.83 12.70
N ILE A 218 6.57 7.13 13.01
CA ILE A 218 7.43 7.40 14.16
C ILE A 218 8.64 8.20 13.68
N THR A 219 8.94 9.31 14.35
CA THR A 219 10.12 10.14 14.09
C THR A 219 10.94 10.29 15.35
N ILE A 220 12.22 9.91 15.31
CA ILE A 220 13.18 10.10 16.39
C ILE A 220 14.10 11.28 16.05
N TYR A 221 14.25 12.23 16.98
CA TYR A 221 15.12 13.40 16.84
C TYR A 221 16.46 13.14 17.55
N GLU A 222 17.42 12.58 16.82
CA GLU A 222 18.67 12.03 17.39
C GLU A 222 19.50 13.09 18.12
N LYS A 223 19.54 14.32 17.63
CA LYS A 223 20.24 15.42 18.30
C LYS A 223 19.59 15.80 19.63
N SER A 224 18.26 15.83 19.70
CA SER A 224 17.52 16.05 20.96
C SER A 224 17.71 14.90 21.97
N VAL A 225 17.75 13.66 21.47
CA VAL A 225 18.06 12.46 22.28
C VAL A 225 19.44 12.60 22.90
N ASN A 226 20.46 12.89 22.10
CA ASN A 226 21.85 12.98 22.57
C ASN A 226 22.03 14.07 23.63
N LYS A 227 21.43 15.25 23.44
CA LYS A 227 21.46 16.31 24.47
C LYS A 227 20.82 15.89 25.77
N THR A 228 19.71 15.16 25.69
CA THR A 228 19.00 14.68 26.88
C THR A 228 19.82 13.63 27.62
N ALA A 229 20.46 12.72 26.88
CA ALA A 229 21.35 11.71 27.44
C ALA A 229 22.54 12.35 28.15
N ASP A 230 23.23 13.28 27.48
CA ASP A 230 24.40 13.98 28.01
C ASP A 230 24.05 14.78 29.28
N ALA A 231 22.91 15.49 29.27
CA ALA A 231 22.46 16.28 30.42
C ALA A 231 22.07 15.42 31.63
N ALA A 232 21.60 14.19 31.39
CA ALA A 232 21.18 13.26 32.44
C ALA A 232 22.29 12.28 32.85
N GLY A 233 23.44 12.26 32.17
CA GLY A 233 24.53 11.32 32.43
C GLY A 233 24.26 9.89 31.95
N TYR A 234 23.32 9.69 31.03
CA TYR A 234 23.00 8.38 30.45
C TYR A 234 23.77 8.12 29.15
N HIS A 235 23.96 6.85 28.82
CA HIS A 235 24.51 6.44 27.54
C HIS A 235 23.54 6.80 26.40
N ARG A 236 24.03 7.54 25.39
CA ARG A 236 23.23 8.04 24.25
C ARG A 236 22.43 6.93 23.56
N GLU A 237 23.05 5.77 23.31
CA GLU A 237 22.36 4.62 22.70
C GLU A 237 21.21 4.07 23.54
N GLY A 238 21.35 4.04 24.88
CA GLY A 238 20.29 3.59 25.78
C GLY A 238 19.08 4.52 25.72
N VAL A 239 19.32 5.84 25.75
CA VAL A 239 18.26 6.85 25.61
C VAL A 239 17.63 6.82 24.22
N PHE A 240 18.40 6.56 23.16
CA PHE A 240 17.88 6.41 21.80
C PHE A 240 16.96 5.17 21.68
N ALA A 241 17.40 4.03 22.21
CA ALA A 241 16.61 2.79 22.23
C ALA A 241 15.34 2.96 23.07
N GLY A 242 15.44 3.53 24.26
CA GLY A 242 14.29 3.79 25.13
C GLY A 242 13.29 4.75 24.48
N THR A 243 13.77 5.83 23.85
CA THR A 243 12.89 6.75 23.10
C THR A 243 12.20 6.03 21.95
N SER A 244 12.90 5.13 21.25
CA SER A 244 12.29 4.34 20.19
C SER A 244 11.18 3.42 20.73
N GLY A 245 11.41 2.73 21.85
CA GLY A 245 10.40 1.89 22.51
C GLY A 245 9.16 2.68 22.97
N HIS A 246 9.37 3.88 23.50
CA HIS A 246 8.29 4.80 23.86
C HIS A 246 7.36 5.13 22.69
N GLU A 247 7.94 5.52 21.54
CA GLU A 247 7.15 5.88 20.36
C GLU A 247 6.43 4.66 19.75
N ILE A 248 7.01 3.46 19.88
CA ILE A 248 6.37 2.22 19.43
C ILE A 248 5.05 1.98 20.20
N GLU A 249 5.01 2.27 21.50
CA GLU A 249 3.79 2.14 22.29
C GLU A 249 2.68 3.06 21.76
N HIS A 250 2.99 4.32 21.43
CA HIS A 250 2.00 5.22 20.84
C HIS A 250 1.49 4.77 19.47
N ALA A 251 2.30 4.05 18.69
CA ALA A 251 1.91 3.55 17.38
C ALA A 251 1.11 2.25 17.44
N THR A 252 1.50 1.33 18.32
CA THR A 252 1.08 -0.08 18.25
C THR A 252 0.23 -0.55 19.42
N ASN A 253 0.24 0.14 20.55
CA ASN A 253 -0.58 -0.22 21.70
C ASN A 253 -2.01 0.23 21.49
N GLN A 254 -2.91 -0.73 21.28
CA GLN A 254 -4.32 -0.50 21.01
C GLN A 254 -5.04 0.32 22.11
N GLU A 255 -4.68 0.12 23.38
CA GLU A 255 -5.24 0.89 24.49
C GLU A 255 -4.75 2.33 24.47
N ASN A 256 -3.44 2.54 24.24
CA ASN A 256 -2.85 3.86 24.14
C ASN A 256 -3.44 4.65 22.95
N VAL A 257 -3.52 4.02 21.78
CA VAL A 257 -4.14 4.59 20.57
C VAL A 257 -5.59 4.99 20.85
N ASN A 258 -6.35 4.11 21.51
CA ASN A 258 -7.74 4.41 21.84
C ASN A 258 -7.86 5.60 22.80
N MET A 259 -7.06 5.63 23.86
CA MET A 259 -7.01 6.75 24.82
C MET A 259 -6.63 8.07 24.14
N GLN A 260 -5.62 8.05 23.26
CA GLN A 260 -5.18 9.22 22.49
C GLN A 260 -6.32 9.76 21.61
N GLN A 261 -7.07 8.88 20.96
CA GLN A 261 -8.19 9.28 20.12
C GLN A 261 -9.40 9.77 20.92
N GLN A 262 -9.69 9.16 22.06
CA GLN A 262 -10.73 9.66 22.98
C GLN A 262 -10.37 11.05 23.52
N ASN A 263 -9.10 11.31 23.85
CA ASN A 263 -8.66 12.64 24.26
C ASN A 263 -8.84 13.66 23.13
N SER A 264 -8.43 13.29 21.91
CA SER A 264 -8.49 14.21 20.75
C SER A 264 -9.90 14.46 20.23
N LYS A 265 -10.77 13.45 20.19
CA LYS A 265 -12.12 13.55 19.60
C LYS A 265 -13.20 13.85 20.64
N ASN A 266 -13.09 13.25 21.82
CA ASN A 266 -14.15 13.28 22.84
C ASN A 266 -13.78 14.17 24.04
N GLY A 267 -12.61 14.83 24.02
CA GLY A 267 -12.15 15.70 25.10
C GLY A 267 -11.86 14.95 26.41
N ALA A 268 -11.63 13.64 26.35
CA ALA A 268 -11.20 12.86 27.50
C ALA A 268 -9.81 13.32 28.01
N LYS A 269 -9.49 12.97 29.26
CA LYS A 269 -8.21 13.32 29.92
C LYS A 269 -7.45 12.07 30.37
N ASN A 270 -7.40 11.07 29.51
CA ASN A 270 -6.65 9.84 29.77
C ASN A 270 -5.14 10.13 29.75
N ASP A 271 -4.38 9.46 30.61
CA ASP A 271 -2.92 9.52 30.59
C ASP A 271 -2.38 8.60 29.49
N ILE A 272 -1.83 9.21 28.44
CA ILE A 272 -1.25 8.50 27.30
C ILE A 272 0.27 8.35 27.40
N GLU A 273 0.92 8.99 28.38
CA GLU A 273 2.38 9.09 28.46
C GLU A 273 2.95 8.14 29.52
N SER A 274 2.22 7.81 30.59
CA SER A 274 2.74 6.98 31.68
C SER A 274 3.23 5.61 31.23
N GLY A 275 2.43 4.85 30.47
CA GLY A 275 2.83 3.53 29.95
C GLY A 275 4.08 3.59 29.05
N PRO A 276 4.06 4.44 28.00
CA PRO A 276 5.24 4.67 27.16
C PRO A 276 6.48 5.14 27.93
N ASN A 277 6.32 5.98 28.97
CA ASN A 277 7.41 6.42 29.84
C ASN A 277 8.01 5.27 30.64
N MET A 278 7.18 4.38 31.19
CA MET A 278 7.66 3.20 31.92
C MET A 278 8.51 2.29 31.02
N ILE A 279 8.06 2.03 29.79
CA ILE A 279 8.82 1.24 28.81
C ILE A 279 10.15 1.91 28.47
N ARG A 280 10.14 3.23 28.22
CA ARG A 280 11.36 3.99 27.95
C ARG A 280 12.39 3.83 29.06
N ASP A 281 11.96 4.08 30.30
CA ASP A 281 12.86 4.14 31.45
C ASP A 281 13.37 2.73 31.78
N ALA A 282 12.53 1.70 31.60
CA ALA A 282 12.96 0.31 31.74
C ALA A 282 14.04 -0.09 30.71
N ILE A 283 13.89 0.32 29.44
CA ILE A 283 14.90 0.06 28.40
C ILE A 283 16.21 0.80 28.72
N ILE A 284 16.14 2.06 29.16
CA ILE A 284 17.33 2.85 29.52
C ILE A 284 18.05 2.17 30.69
N ASN A 285 17.34 1.88 31.79
CA ASN A 285 17.93 1.26 32.97
C ASN A 285 18.57 -0.09 32.64
N GLN A 286 17.87 -0.95 31.89
CA GLN A 286 18.41 -2.23 31.46
C GLN A 286 19.69 -2.07 30.61
N PHE A 287 19.73 -1.05 29.75
CA PHE A 287 20.91 -0.74 28.95
C PHE A 287 22.10 -0.31 29.83
N GLU A 288 21.86 0.56 30.80
CA GLU A 288 22.89 1.03 31.73
C GLU A 288 23.43 -0.13 32.60
N ASP A 289 22.55 -0.98 33.12
CA ASP A 289 22.94 -2.17 33.90
C ASP A 289 23.82 -3.11 33.08
N LYS A 290 23.45 -3.34 31.81
CA LYS A 290 24.22 -4.14 30.87
C LYS A 290 25.60 -3.53 30.59
N LYS A 291 25.71 -2.20 30.54
CA LYS A 291 26.99 -1.49 30.37
C LYS A 291 27.85 -1.57 31.61
N ALA A 292 27.26 -1.39 32.80
CA ALA A 292 27.96 -1.51 34.06
C ALA A 292 28.53 -2.93 34.27
N ALA A 293 27.80 -3.97 33.87
CA ALA A 293 28.24 -5.37 33.98
C ALA A 293 29.38 -5.77 33.02
N GLN A 294 29.73 -4.92 32.04
CA GLN A 294 30.82 -5.17 31.08
C GLN A 294 32.15 -4.52 31.51
N HIS A 295 32.16 -3.78 32.62
CA HIS A 295 33.32 -3.12 33.23
C HIS A 295 33.67 -3.77 34.57
#